data_AF-A0A522FYK5-F1
#
_entry.id   AF-A0A522FYK5-F1
#
_cell.length_a   1.000
_cell.length_b   1.000
_cell.length_c   1.000
_cell.angle_alpha   90.00
_cell.angle_beta   90.00
_cell.angle_gamma   90.00
#
_symmetry.space_group_name_H-M   'P 1'
#
loop_
_entity.id
_entity.type
_entity.pdbx_description
1 polymer ?
#
loop_
_entity_poly.entity_id
_entity_poly.type
_entity_poly.pdbx_seq_one_letter_code
_entity_poly.pdbx_strand_id
1 'polypeptide(L)'
;MTVSAEEIFRDRKILEREKFLDLSRLSYLLSKINFLFTLSAIQTLSFILVANSILEVRGMLFQQWIILFSTACFGNLLGLNISAGMRTAVSIYILIPLILVPMLLLGGAMIKFDELHKSISRKIYVPVAGDIMVTRWAYEAICVEQFKSNSFEKPFFKYDMEMSQYDWYASFLLPSLKVTVDECLAAGKDPDYKESTEENFEKINYHIKDLSSISVIKPGKWISSLNYKEFNRPVAVEAKQYFDSLKSSFRIINRKISYRRDSLYRTIADKIGEKEFIRMRENDYNLNLADFVLNRMTTNKIFDAGDRFIQKADPVFMRPESKFGRAHFFAPYKQIGKLKIGTLLFNVIVIWIMIFTLFVTLYYNLLKRFIAFLESLKLPILRKFGRDLLQF
;
A
#
# COMPACT_ATOMS: atom_id res chain seq x y z
N MET A 1 4.05 12.53 -19.54
CA MET A 1 5.36 11.87 -19.78
C MET A 1 5.83 11.98 -21.23
N THR A 2 5.08 11.55 -22.25
CA THR A 2 5.56 11.57 -23.66
C THR A 2 5.97 12.96 -24.13
N VAL A 3 5.12 13.98 -23.91
CA VAL A 3 5.43 15.38 -24.25
C VAL A 3 6.69 15.86 -23.53
N SER A 4 6.73 15.72 -22.19
CA SER A 4 7.89 16.09 -21.37
C SER A 4 9.18 15.34 -21.71
N ALA A 5 9.08 14.14 -22.30
CA ALA A 5 10.22 13.33 -22.66
C ALA A 5 10.95 13.85 -23.91
N GLU A 6 10.34 14.73 -24.69
CA GLU A 6 10.97 15.36 -25.86
C GLU A 6 11.48 16.78 -25.62
N GLU A 7 11.00 17.46 -24.57
CA GLU A 7 11.25 18.88 -24.33
C GLU A 7 12.75 19.25 -24.26
N ILE A 8 13.50 18.65 -23.33
CA ILE A 8 14.94 18.97 -23.16
C ILE A 8 15.75 18.46 -24.36
N PHE A 9 15.32 17.36 -24.96
CA PHE A 9 15.95 16.80 -26.16
C PHE A 9 15.86 17.77 -27.34
N ARG A 10 14.68 18.36 -27.59
CA ARG A 10 14.46 19.36 -28.64
C ARG A 10 15.21 20.66 -28.34
N ASP A 11 15.21 21.10 -27.08
CA ASP A 11 15.85 22.35 -26.65
C ASP A 11 17.39 22.26 -26.58
N ARG A 12 18.00 21.07 -26.78
CA ARG A 12 19.43 20.83 -26.54
C ARG A 12 20.36 21.81 -27.29
N LYS A 13 20.08 22.11 -28.56
CA LYS A 13 20.88 23.06 -29.36
C LYS A 13 20.77 24.49 -28.86
N ILE A 14 19.62 24.86 -28.28
CA ILE A 14 19.38 26.20 -27.72
C ILE A 14 20.09 26.31 -26.37
N LEU A 15 19.96 25.29 -25.52
CA LEU A 15 20.64 25.21 -24.23
C LEU A 15 22.17 25.26 -24.35
N GLU A 16 22.74 24.64 -25.39
CA GLU A 16 24.17 24.74 -25.66
C GLU A 16 24.59 26.18 -25.99
N ARG A 17 23.74 26.96 -26.68
CA ARG A 17 23.97 28.38 -26.99
C ARG A 17 23.82 29.26 -25.75
N GLU A 18 22.78 29.02 -24.95
CA GLU A 18 22.50 29.77 -23.71
C GLU A 18 23.54 29.55 -22.62
N LYS A 19 24.22 28.40 -22.62
CA LYS A 19 25.36 28.15 -21.72
C LYS A 19 26.53 29.11 -21.97
N PHE A 20 26.70 29.62 -23.20
CA PHE A 20 27.69 30.66 -23.50
C PHE A 20 27.28 32.04 -22.97
N LEU A 21 26.02 32.22 -22.56
CA LEU A 21 25.45 33.47 -22.06
C LEU A 21 25.26 33.47 -20.52
N ASP A 22 25.88 32.53 -19.79
CA ASP A 22 25.82 32.41 -18.31
C ASP A 22 24.40 32.33 -17.70
N LEU A 23 23.43 31.79 -18.45
CA LEU A 23 22.09 31.58 -17.93
C LEU A 23 22.05 30.46 -16.87
N SER A 24 21.36 30.74 -15.77
CA SER A 24 21.22 29.80 -14.66
C SER A 24 20.39 28.58 -15.06
N ARG A 25 21.00 27.39 -14.97
CA ARG A 25 20.34 26.11 -15.26
C ARG A 25 19.10 25.87 -14.40
N LEU A 26 19.13 26.33 -13.15
CA LEU A 26 18.01 26.21 -12.24
C LEU A 26 16.80 26.99 -12.76
N SER A 27 17.01 28.20 -13.26
CA SER A 27 15.94 29.04 -13.83
C SER A 27 15.27 28.38 -15.03
N TYR A 28 16.06 27.79 -15.94
CA TYR A 28 15.51 27.02 -17.06
C TYR A 28 14.66 25.83 -16.58
N LEU A 29 15.19 25.00 -15.67
CA LEU A 29 14.48 23.82 -15.17
C LEU A 29 13.20 24.19 -14.44
N LEU A 30 13.23 25.20 -13.57
CA LEU A 30 12.04 25.66 -12.85
C LEU A 30 10.98 26.23 -13.79
N SER A 31 11.39 27.02 -14.80
CA SER A 31 10.47 27.53 -15.82
C SER A 31 9.76 26.38 -16.55
N LYS A 32 10.53 25.38 -16.99
CA LYS A 32 9.99 24.22 -17.72
C LYS A 32 9.07 23.36 -16.85
N ILE A 33 9.48 23.08 -15.61
CA ILE A 33 8.69 22.29 -14.66
C ILE A 33 7.39 23.00 -14.32
N ASN A 34 7.43 24.30 -14.04
CA ASN A 34 6.24 25.09 -13.74
C ASN A 34 5.24 25.06 -14.91
N PHE A 35 5.70 25.26 -16.14
CA PHE A 35 4.85 25.15 -17.32
C PHE A 35 4.18 23.78 -17.43
N LEU A 36 4.96 22.69 -17.31
CA LEU A 36 4.44 21.33 -17.40
C LEU A 36 3.48 20.99 -16.26
N PHE A 37 3.75 21.48 -15.05
CA PHE A 37 2.88 21.27 -13.88
C PHE A 37 1.55 22.01 -14.05
N THR A 38 1.57 23.28 -14.48
CA THR A 38 0.34 24.04 -14.76
C THR A 38 -0.49 23.36 -15.85
N LEU A 39 0.14 22.92 -16.93
CA LEU A 39 -0.55 22.19 -18.00
C LEU A 39 -1.17 20.89 -17.46
N SER A 40 -0.42 20.11 -16.68
CA SER A 40 -0.93 18.88 -16.08
C SER A 40 -2.04 19.11 -15.06
N ALA A 41 -1.99 20.20 -14.28
CA ALA A 41 -3.06 20.56 -13.35
C ALA A 41 -4.40 20.76 -14.07
N ILE A 42 -4.37 21.48 -15.20
CA ILE A 42 -5.54 21.71 -16.05
C ILE A 42 -5.99 20.39 -16.67
N GLN A 43 -5.08 19.63 -17.27
CA GLN A 43 -5.40 18.35 -17.92
C GLN A 43 -6.04 17.34 -16.97
N THR A 44 -5.47 17.15 -15.77
CA THR A 44 -6.02 16.20 -14.79
C THR A 44 -7.35 16.69 -14.23
N LEU A 45 -7.54 18.00 -14.05
CA LEU A 45 -8.82 18.55 -13.61
C LEU A 45 -9.91 18.33 -14.67
N SER A 46 -9.64 18.67 -15.93
CA SER A 46 -10.57 18.45 -17.04
C SER A 46 -10.91 16.97 -17.20
N PHE A 47 -9.93 16.08 -17.10
CA PHE A 47 -10.15 14.64 -17.17
C PHE A 47 -11.10 14.15 -16.08
N ILE A 48 -10.91 14.60 -14.83
CA ILE A 48 -11.74 14.17 -13.69
C ILE A 48 -13.15 14.73 -13.80
N LEU A 49 -13.31 15.97 -14.26
CA LEU A 49 -14.64 16.56 -14.47
C LEU A 49 -15.45 15.73 -15.47
N VAL A 50 -14.85 15.36 -16.61
CA VAL A 50 -15.49 14.50 -17.60
C VAL A 50 -15.73 13.09 -17.04
N ALA A 51 -14.72 12.47 -16.42
CA ALA A 51 -14.83 11.12 -15.87
C ALA A 51 -15.91 11.01 -14.79
N ASN A 52 -15.98 11.95 -13.84
CA ASN A 52 -16.99 11.94 -12.78
C ASN A 52 -18.39 12.27 -13.29
N SER A 53 -18.51 12.98 -14.42
CA SER A 53 -19.81 13.24 -15.06
C SER A 53 -20.36 11.98 -15.74
N ILE A 54 -19.49 11.12 -16.27
CA ILE A 54 -19.86 9.86 -16.94
C ILE A 54 -20.03 8.71 -15.94
N LEU A 55 -19.10 8.58 -14.99
CA LEU A 55 -19.07 7.51 -13.99
C LEU A 55 -19.87 7.83 -12.74
N GLU A 56 -20.43 9.04 -12.66
CA GLU A 56 -21.26 9.55 -11.54
C GLU A 56 -20.61 9.46 -10.16
N VAL A 57 -19.27 9.58 -10.07
CA VAL A 57 -18.56 9.53 -8.79
C VAL A 57 -18.73 10.84 -8.02
N ARG A 58 -19.34 10.77 -6.83
CA ARG A 58 -19.73 11.94 -6.03
C ARG A 58 -18.77 12.26 -4.89
N GLY A 59 -18.56 13.55 -4.62
CA GLY A 59 -17.88 14.02 -3.40
C GLY A 59 -16.36 13.79 -3.32
N MET A 60 -15.73 13.33 -4.41
CA MET A 60 -14.32 12.89 -4.41
C MET A 60 -13.41 13.63 -5.39
N LEU A 61 -13.93 14.68 -6.02
CA LEU A 61 -13.25 15.43 -7.08
C LEU A 61 -11.88 15.92 -6.62
N PHE A 62 -11.79 16.57 -5.46
CA PHE A 62 -10.54 17.14 -4.98
C PHE A 62 -9.50 16.06 -4.63
N GLN A 63 -9.92 14.98 -3.97
CA GLN A 63 -9.06 13.86 -3.60
C GLN A 63 -8.51 13.15 -4.84
N GLN A 64 -9.36 12.88 -5.83
CA GLN A 64 -8.94 12.29 -7.10
C GLN A 64 -7.99 13.23 -7.85
N TRP A 65 -8.30 14.54 -7.83
CA TRP A 65 -7.49 15.54 -8.52
C TRP A 65 -6.09 15.66 -7.94
N ILE A 66 -5.94 15.75 -6.62
CA ILE A 66 -4.61 15.86 -6.01
C ILE A 66 -3.76 14.60 -6.26
N ILE A 67 -4.37 13.40 -6.27
CA ILE A 67 -3.67 12.14 -6.58
C ILE A 67 -3.21 12.12 -8.04
N LEU A 68 -4.12 12.37 -8.98
CA LEU A 68 -3.82 12.32 -10.41
C LEU A 68 -2.87 13.44 -10.82
N PHE A 69 -3.03 14.64 -10.27
CA PHE A 69 -2.11 15.76 -10.46
C PHE A 69 -0.69 15.42 -9.97
N SER A 70 -0.55 14.87 -8.75
CA SER A 70 0.75 14.48 -8.22
C SER A 70 1.39 13.38 -9.07
N THR A 71 0.59 12.42 -9.54
CA THR A 71 1.06 11.34 -10.43
C THR A 71 1.50 11.88 -11.79
N ALA A 72 0.78 12.85 -12.35
CA ALA A 72 1.15 13.54 -13.59
C ALA A 72 2.45 14.34 -13.43
N CYS A 73 2.62 15.04 -12.31
CA CYS A 73 3.85 15.75 -11.97
C CYS A 73 5.06 14.80 -11.92
N PHE A 74 4.92 13.64 -11.29
CA PHE A 74 5.95 12.59 -11.31
C PHE A 74 6.25 12.14 -12.74
N GLY A 75 5.22 11.86 -13.55
CA GLY A 75 5.39 11.47 -14.95
C GLY A 75 6.08 12.54 -15.80
N ASN A 76 5.88 13.83 -15.50
CA ASN A 76 6.57 14.93 -16.18
C ASN A 76 8.05 14.97 -15.82
N LEU A 77 8.40 14.87 -14.53
CA LEU A 77 9.81 14.85 -14.10
C LEU A 77 10.56 13.61 -14.59
N LEU A 78 9.90 12.45 -14.61
CA LEU A 78 10.46 11.24 -15.17
C LEU A 78 10.72 11.40 -16.68
N GLY A 79 9.75 11.97 -17.39
CA GLY A 79 9.91 12.35 -18.80
C GLY A 79 11.10 13.28 -19.03
N LEU A 80 11.22 14.35 -18.25
CA LEU A 80 12.35 15.29 -18.34
C LEU A 80 13.70 14.61 -18.07
N ASN A 81 13.77 13.68 -17.10
CA ASN A 81 14.98 12.89 -16.85
C ASN A 81 15.37 12.06 -18.08
N ILE A 82 14.40 11.36 -18.69
CA ILE A 82 14.59 10.61 -19.93
C ILE A 82 15.07 11.56 -21.04
N SER A 83 14.39 12.68 -21.23
CA SER A 83 14.71 13.70 -22.24
C SER A 83 16.16 14.21 -22.13
N ALA A 84 16.61 14.49 -20.90
CA ALA A 84 17.97 14.93 -20.64
C ALA A 84 19.02 13.82 -20.82
N GLY A 85 18.64 12.56 -20.60
CA GLY A 85 19.53 11.39 -20.66
C GLY A 85 19.75 10.82 -22.06
N MET A 86 18.72 10.80 -22.90
CA MET A 86 18.77 10.09 -24.19
C MET A 86 19.43 10.90 -25.31
N ARG A 87 19.94 10.18 -26.33
CA ARG A 87 20.64 10.77 -27.49
C ARG A 87 19.79 10.89 -28.76
N THR A 88 18.72 10.11 -28.88
CA THR A 88 17.81 10.11 -30.04
C THR A 88 16.35 10.04 -29.58
N ALA A 89 15.43 10.51 -30.41
CA ALA A 89 13.99 10.40 -30.14
C ALA A 89 13.52 8.94 -30.13
N VAL A 90 14.08 8.09 -31.00
CA VAL A 90 13.77 6.65 -31.06
C VAL A 90 14.04 5.97 -29.72
N SER A 91 15.20 6.23 -29.09
CA SER A 91 15.49 5.61 -27.81
C SER A 91 14.57 6.08 -26.68
N ILE A 92 14.04 7.31 -26.76
CA ILE A 92 13.03 7.82 -25.82
C ILE A 92 11.73 7.01 -25.95
N TYR A 93 11.27 6.79 -27.18
CA TYR A 93 10.05 6.01 -27.43
C TYR A 93 10.17 4.54 -27.04
N ILE A 94 11.36 3.93 -27.15
CA ILE A 94 11.60 2.56 -26.68
C ILE A 94 11.62 2.49 -25.14
N LEU A 95 12.22 3.49 -24.49
CA LEU A 95 12.38 3.50 -23.04
C LEU A 95 11.06 3.74 -22.30
N ILE A 96 10.15 4.53 -22.88
CA ILE A 96 8.85 4.85 -22.26
C ILE A 96 8.04 3.58 -21.92
N PRO A 97 7.71 2.67 -22.86
CA PRO A 97 7.01 1.42 -22.56
C PRO A 97 7.79 0.51 -21.63
N LEU A 98 9.12 0.43 -21.79
CA LEU A 98 9.98 -0.40 -20.95
C LEU A 98 9.90 -0.02 -19.46
N ILE A 99 9.69 1.26 -19.16
CA ILE A 99 9.47 1.76 -17.79
C ILE A 99 8.01 1.62 -17.37
N LEU A 100 7.06 1.95 -18.26
CA LEU A 100 5.63 1.95 -17.92
C LEU A 100 5.06 0.56 -17.65
N VAL A 101 5.43 -0.47 -18.43
CA VAL A 101 4.87 -1.82 -18.29
C VAL A 101 5.16 -2.42 -16.91
N PRO A 102 6.43 -2.46 -16.42
CA PRO A 102 6.72 -2.91 -15.06
C PRO A 102 6.04 -2.06 -14.00
N MET A 103 5.94 -0.74 -14.23
CA MET A 103 5.30 0.17 -13.29
C MET A 103 3.80 -0.11 -13.13
N LEU A 104 3.10 -0.50 -14.20
CA LEU A 104 1.71 -0.91 -14.13
C LEU A 104 1.54 -2.28 -13.47
N LEU A 105 2.39 -3.26 -13.82
CA LEU A 105 2.34 -4.62 -13.26
C LEU A 105 2.62 -4.65 -11.75
N LEU A 106 3.63 -3.89 -11.32
CA LEU A 106 4.07 -3.82 -9.92
C LEU A 106 3.32 -2.74 -9.11
N GLY A 107 2.27 -2.15 -9.69
CA GLY A 107 1.39 -1.19 -9.02
C GLY A 107 0.36 -1.81 -8.07
N GLY A 108 0.17 -3.14 -8.11
CA GLY A 108 -0.81 -3.85 -7.27
C GLY A 108 -2.24 -3.90 -7.82
N ALA A 109 -2.50 -3.22 -8.95
CA ALA A 109 -3.80 -3.24 -9.63
C ALA A 109 -3.98 -4.47 -10.54
N MET A 110 -2.97 -4.78 -11.37
CA MET A 110 -3.03 -5.93 -12.30
C MET A 110 -2.64 -7.25 -11.63
N ILE A 111 -1.66 -7.23 -10.73
CA ILE A 111 -1.16 -8.41 -10.02
C ILE A 111 -1.22 -8.13 -8.52
N LYS A 112 -1.91 -8.99 -7.77
CA LYS A 112 -1.96 -8.87 -6.31
C LYS A 112 -0.58 -9.17 -5.75
N PHE A 113 -0.10 -8.33 -4.83
CA PHE A 113 1.20 -8.52 -4.20
C PHE A 113 1.33 -9.85 -3.43
N ASP A 114 0.22 -10.45 -3.02
CA ASP A 114 0.18 -11.74 -2.32
C ASP A 114 0.35 -12.95 -3.25
N GLU A 115 0.18 -12.76 -4.57
CA GLU A 115 0.37 -13.78 -5.61
C GLU A 115 1.79 -13.76 -6.20
N LEU A 116 2.57 -12.71 -5.89
CA LEU A 116 3.97 -12.64 -6.30
C LEU A 116 4.80 -13.73 -5.60
N HIS A 117 5.84 -14.18 -6.30
CA HIS A 117 6.76 -15.19 -5.80
C HIS A 117 7.33 -14.78 -4.42
N LYS A 118 7.53 -15.76 -3.52
CA LYS A 118 7.98 -15.55 -2.13
C LYS A 118 9.30 -14.78 -2.01
N SER A 119 10.16 -14.85 -3.03
CA SER A 119 11.42 -14.07 -3.08
C SER A 119 11.19 -12.56 -3.22
N ILE A 120 10.04 -12.13 -3.73
CA ILE A 120 9.67 -10.73 -3.97
C ILE A 120 8.69 -10.23 -2.89
N SER A 121 7.76 -11.08 -2.46
CA SER A 121 6.73 -10.74 -1.48
C SER A 121 6.84 -11.58 -0.21
N ARG A 122 7.04 -10.90 0.93
CA ARG A 122 6.99 -11.51 2.26
C ARG A 122 5.57 -11.60 2.82
N LYS A 123 4.54 -11.24 2.02
CA LYS A 123 3.11 -11.21 2.38
C LYS A 123 2.73 -10.38 3.61
N ILE A 124 3.68 -9.80 4.35
CA ILE A 124 3.40 -8.92 5.51
C ILE A 124 3.23 -7.46 5.06
N TYR A 125 4.14 -6.97 4.23
CA TYR A 125 4.14 -5.61 3.70
C TYR A 125 4.14 -5.64 2.18
N VAL A 126 3.83 -4.49 1.57
CA VAL A 126 4.04 -4.35 0.12
C VAL A 126 5.51 -4.59 -0.23
N PRO A 127 5.81 -5.36 -1.29
CA PRO A 127 7.17 -5.57 -1.78
C PRO A 127 7.92 -4.27 -2.02
N VAL A 128 9.24 -4.27 -1.78
CA VAL A 128 10.09 -3.11 -2.05
C VAL A 128 10.00 -2.66 -3.51
N ALA A 129 9.89 -3.63 -4.44
CA ALA A 129 9.67 -3.34 -5.85
C ALA A 129 8.39 -2.52 -6.09
N GLY A 130 7.32 -2.77 -5.33
CA GLY A 130 6.09 -1.99 -5.36
C GLY A 130 6.22 -0.62 -4.67
N ASP A 131 6.98 -0.53 -3.57
CA ASP A 131 7.24 0.73 -2.86
C ASP A 131 8.01 1.75 -3.75
N ILE A 132 8.75 1.29 -4.77
CA ILE A 132 9.44 2.13 -5.77
C ILE A 132 8.47 2.66 -6.84
N MET A 133 7.32 2.02 -7.06
CA MET A 133 6.40 2.38 -8.13
C MET A 133 5.42 3.47 -7.71
N VAL A 134 5.41 4.60 -8.43
CA VAL A 134 4.46 5.71 -8.17
C VAL A 134 2.99 5.25 -8.29
N THR A 135 2.73 4.34 -9.22
CA THR A 135 1.41 3.77 -9.51
C THR A 135 0.84 3.03 -8.31
N ARG A 136 1.68 2.34 -7.53
CA ARG A 136 1.27 1.68 -6.30
C ARG A 136 0.73 2.70 -5.29
N TRP A 137 1.45 3.80 -5.06
CA TRP A 137 1.05 4.83 -4.10
C TRP A 137 -0.22 5.54 -4.54
N ALA A 138 -0.32 5.90 -5.82
CA ALA A 138 -1.49 6.55 -6.40
C ALA A 138 -2.73 5.63 -6.37
N TYR A 139 -2.57 4.36 -6.74
CA TYR A 139 -3.66 3.39 -6.78
C TYR A 139 -4.16 3.02 -5.38
N GLU A 140 -3.25 2.83 -4.41
CA GLU A 140 -3.67 2.66 -3.02
C GLU A 140 -4.40 3.89 -2.48
N ALA A 141 -3.91 5.09 -2.77
CA ALA A 141 -4.52 6.34 -2.31
C ALA A 141 -5.95 6.48 -2.84
N ILE A 142 -6.18 6.25 -4.13
CA ILE A 142 -7.51 6.39 -4.73
C ILE A 142 -8.47 5.31 -4.21
N CYS A 143 -8.05 4.05 -4.12
CA CYS A 143 -8.90 2.96 -3.65
C CYS A 143 -9.31 3.13 -2.18
N VAL A 144 -8.34 3.42 -1.31
CA VAL A 144 -8.60 3.59 0.13
C VAL A 144 -9.45 4.82 0.37
N GLU A 145 -9.12 5.95 -0.26
CA GLU A 145 -9.89 7.18 -0.07
C GLU A 145 -11.31 7.03 -0.62
N GLN A 146 -11.48 6.41 -1.79
CA GLN A 146 -12.79 6.16 -2.40
C GLN A 146 -13.69 5.29 -1.53
N PHE A 147 -13.13 4.26 -0.92
CA PHE A 147 -13.87 3.40 -0.01
C PHE A 147 -14.13 4.08 1.34
N LYS A 148 -13.16 4.78 1.91
CA LYS A 148 -13.23 5.30 3.28
C LYS A 148 -14.00 6.62 3.42
N SER A 149 -13.89 7.49 2.42
CA SER A 149 -14.31 8.89 2.54
C SER A 149 -15.58 9.23 1.76
N ASN A 150 -16.22 8.25 1.12
CA ASN A 150 -17.54 8.46 0.51
C ASN A 150 -18.60 8.77 1.59
N SER A 151 -19.67 9.46 1.21
CA SER A 151 -20.63 10.01 2.17
C SER A 151 -21.34 8.93 2.98
N PHE A 152 -21.50 7.73 2.42
CA PHE A 152 -22.12 6.60 3.11
C PHE A 152 -21.19 5.95 4.13
N GLU A 153 -19.99 5.54 3.74
CA GLU A 153 -19.07 4.74 4.57
C GLU A 153 -18.37 5.59 5.64
N LYS A 154 -18.06 6.85 5.34
CA LYS A 154 -17.32 7.75 6.24
C LYS A 154 -17.80 7.76 7.71
N PRO A 155 -19.10 7.87 8.03
CA PRO A 155 -19.58 7.80 9.42
C PRO A 155 -19.39 6.43 10.09
N PHE A 156 -19.42 5.34 9.31
CA PHE A 156 -19.37 3.96 9.83
C PHE A 156 -17.95 3.38 9.86
N PHE A 157 -17.04 3.89 9.03
CA PHE A 157 -15.72 3.33 8.78
C PHE A 157 -14.94 2.98 10.05
N LYS A 158 -14.96 3.85 11.07
CA LYS A 158 -14.26 3.58 12.33
C LYS A 158 -14.85 2.38 13.07
N TYR A 159 -16.17 2.25 13.09
CA TYR A 159 -16.86 1.13 13.72
C TYR A 159 -16.57 -0.16 12.95
N ASP A 160 -16.70 -0.12 11.62
CA ASP A 160 -16.44 -1.29 10.76
C ASP A 160 -14.98 -1.75 10.84
N MET A 161 -14.04 -0.81 10.94
CA MET A 161 -12.62 -1.09 11.19
C MET A 161 -12.40 -1.80 12.53
N GLU A 162 -13.01 -1.32 13.63
CA GLU A 162 -12.89 -1.96 14.93
C GLU A 162 -13.59 -3.32 14.99
N MET A 163 -14.76 -3.44 14.36
CA MET A 163 -15.52 -4.70 14.29
C MET A 163 -14.74 -5.78 13.54
N SER A 164 -14.21 -5.45 12.35
CA SER A 164 -13.41 -6.37 11.56
C SER A 164 -12.18 -6.87 12.33
N GLN A 165 -11.52 -5.99 13.11
CA GLN A 165 -10.38 -6.38 13.93
C GLN A 165 -10.73 -7.40 15.03
N TYR A 166 -11.79 -7.15 15.80
CA TYR A 166 -12.19 -8.06 16.88
C TYR A 166 -12.81 -9.36 16.36
N ASP A 167 -13.55 -9.28 15.25
CA ASP A 167 -14.04 -10.48 14.58
C ASP A 167 -12.88 -11.33 14.07
N TRP A 168 -11.85 -10.71 13.46
CA TRP A 168 -10.68 -11.44 13.01
C TRP A 168 -9.94 -12.15 14.15
N TYR A 169 -9.78 -11.47 15.30
CA TYR A 169 -9.21 -12.10 16.50
C TYR A 169 -10.02 -13.32 16.96
N ALA A 170 -11.35 -13.19 17.05
CA ALA A 170 -12.22 -14.23 17.57
C ALA A 170 -12.43 -15.41 16.61
N SER A 171 -12.44 -15.13 15.31
CA SER A 171 -12.85 -16.07 14.25
C SER A 171 -11.67 -16.74 13.56
N PHE A 172 -10.49 -16.10 13.52
CA PHE A 172 -9.30 -16.66 12.87
C PHE A 172 -8.11 -16.80 13.81
N LEU A 173 -7.64 -15.72 14.45
CA LEU A 173 -6.40 -15.75 15.22
C LEU A 173 -6.47 -16.73 16.41
N LEU A 174 -7.47 -16.59 17.29
CA LEU A 174 -7.59 -17.42 18.48
C LEU A 174 -7.79 -18.91 18.14
N PRO A 175 -8.65 -19.30 17.17
CA PRO A 175 -8.69 -20.67 16.68
C PRO A 175 -7.35 -21.19 16.16
N SER A 176 -6.62 -20.42 15.34
CA SER A 176 -5.32 -20.82 14.82
C SER A 176 -4.29 -21.02 15.93
N LEU A 177 -4.26 -20.13 16.93
CA LEU A 177 -3.39 -20.31 18.11
C LEU A 177 -3.74 -21.57 18.92
N LYS A 178 -5.02 -21.93 19.03
CA LYS A 178 -5.44 -23.18 19.67
C LYS A 178 -4.93 -24.40 18.91
N VAL A 179 -5.00 -24.37 17.57
CA VAL A 179 -4.44 -25.43 16.71
C VAL A 179 -2.93 -25.52 16.91
N THR A 180 -2.21 -24.40 16.93
CA THR A 180 -0.76 -24.39 17.21
C THR A 180 -0.41 -24.96 18.59
N VAL A 181 -1.23 -24.70 19.61
CA VAL A 181 -1.05 -25.34 20.93
C VAL A 181 -1.23 -26.86 20.86
N ASP A 182 -2.23 -27.33 20.11
CA ASP A 182 -2.48 -28.76 19.91
C ASP A 182 -1.35 -29.42 19.09
N GLU A 183 -0.78 -28.72 18.11
CA GLU A 183 0.42 -29.15 17.36
C GLU A 183 1.64 -29.32 18.28
N CYS A 184 1.93 -28.32 19.13
CA CYS A 184 3.01 -28.44 20.12
C CYS A 184 2.78 -29.60 21.10
N LEU A 185 1.53 -29.87 21.45
CA LEU A 185 1.18 -30.98 22.35
C LEU A 185 1.37 -32.34 21.67
N ALA A 186 1.04 -32.43 20.38
CA ALA A 186 1.22 -33.64 19.58
C ALA A 186 2.70 -33.93 19.30
N ALA A 187 3.50 -32.90 19.02
CA ALA A 187 4.95 -33.01 18.82
C ALA A 187 5.69 -33.44 20.11
N GLY A 188 5.19 -33.03 21.28
CA GLY A 188 5.74 -33.43 22.57
C GLY A 188 7.21 -33.02 22.72
N LYS A 189 8.07 -33.97 23.13
CA LYS A 189 9.52 -33.78 23.29
C LYS A 189 10.33 -34.53 22.23
N ASP A 190 9.71 -34.77 21.07
CA ASP A 190 10.39 -35.39 19.95
C ASP A 190 11.50 -34.44 19.43
N PRO A 191 12.76 -34.90 19.33
CA PRO A 191 13.85 -34.12 18.79
C PRO A 191 13.63 -33.68 17.33
N ASP A 192 12.93 -34.48 16.52
CA ASP A 192 12.76 -34.22 15.09
C ASP A 192 11.86 -33.00 14.83
N TYR A 193 10.96 -32.70 15.77
CA TYR A 193 10.03 -31.56 15.70
C TYR A 193 10.47 -30.36 16.55
N LYS A 194 11.66 -30.41 17.16
CA LYS A 194 12.11 -29.39 18.12
C LYS A 194 12.09 -27.98 17.54
N GLU A 195 12.70 -27.77 16.37
CA GLU A 195 12.80 -26.45 15.72
C GLU A 195 11.42 -25.86 15.42
N SER A 196 10.54 -26.64 14.78
CA SER A 196 9.16 -26.22 14.47
C SER A 196 8.34 -25.94 15.74
N THR A 197 8.56 -26.71 16.81
CA THR A 197 7.87 -26.52 18.08
C THR A 197 8.35 -25.25 18.80
N GLU A 198 9.65 -24.96 18.77
CA GLU A 198 10.21 -23.72 19.30
C GLU A 198 9.68 -22.49 18.55
N GLU A 199 9.63 -22.53 17.21
CA GLU A 199 9.01 -21.48 16.37
C GLU A 199 7.52 -21.27 16.72
N ASN A 200 6.77 -22.37 16.91
CA ASN A 200 5.37 -22.30 17.32
C ASN A 200 5.19 -21.67 18.72
N PHE A 201 6.09 -21.92 19.67
CA PHE A 201 6.06 -21.24 20.96
C PHE A 201 6.38 -19.75 20.84
N GLU A 202 7.35 -19.36 20.00
CA GLU A 202 7.63 -17.95 19.73
C GLU A 202 6.40 -17.24 19.15
N LYS A 203 5.74 -17.87 18.18
CA LYS A 203 4.48 -17.42 17.56
C LYS A 203 3.35 -17.24 18.59
N ILE A 204 3.15 -18.25 19.45
CA ILE A 204 2.14 -18.18 20.51
C ILE A 204 2.45 -17.04 21.50
N ASN A 205 3.70 -16.96 21.98
CA ASN A 205 4.12 -15.94 22.94
C ASN A 205 4.03 -14.52 22.37
N TYR A 206 4.36 -14.33 21.08
CA TYR A 206 4.19 -13.06 20.37
C TYR A 206 2.74 -12.58 20.44
N HIS A 207 1.79 -13.45 20.07
CA HIS A 207 0.37 -13.10 20.05
C HIS A 207 -0.21 -12.95 21.45
N ILE A 208 0.19 -13.77 22.44
CA ILE A 208 -0.27 -13.58 23.83
C ILE A 208 0.15 -12.22 24.35
N LYS A 209 1.38 -11.78 24.08
CA LYS A 209 1.87 -10.46 24.48
C LYS A 209 1.02 -9.34 23.87
N ASP A 210 0.75 -9.40 22.57
CA ASP A 210 -0.07 -8.40 21.88
C ASP A 210 -1.52 -8.41 22.39
N LEU A 211 -2.16 -9.58 22.46
CA LEU A 211 -3.53 -9.76 22.94
C LEU A 211 -3.72 -9.33 24.40
N SER A 212 -2.72 -9.56 25.25
CA SER A 212 -2.74 -9.11 26.65
C SER A 212 -2.63 -7.59 26.79
N SER A 213 -2.06 -6.90 25.80
CA SER A 213 -1.93 -5.44 25.81
C SER A 213 -3.24 -4.74 25.45
N ILE A 214 -4.07 -5.39 24.62
CA ILE A 214 -5.36 -4.86 24.14
C ILE A 214 -6.55 -5.34 24.97
N SER A 215 -6.42 -6.47 25.69
CA SER A 215 -7.48 -7.04 26.50
C SER A 215 -7.27 -6.80 28.00
N VAL A 216 -8.38 -6.83 28.73
CA VAL A 216 -8.38 -6.76 30.21
C VAL A 216 -7.89 -8.08 30.82
N ILE A 217 -8.08 -9.19 30.09
CA ILE A 217 -7.72 -10.54 30.53
C ILE A 217 -6.21 -10.71 30.43
N LYS A 218 -5.57 -11.04 31.56
CA LYS A 218 -4.13 -11.30 31.61
C LYS A 218 -3.84 -12.80 31.59
N PRO A 219 -2.73 -13.23 30.97
CA PRO A 219 -2.31 -14.62 31.03
C PRO A 219 -1.94 -15.00 32.47
N GLY A 220 -2.12 -16.27 32.81
CA GLY A 220 -1.76 -16.82 34.12
C GLY A 220 -0.25 -17.10 34.22
N LYS A 221 0.17 -17.68 35.36
CA LYS A 221 1.57 -18.05 35.61
C LYS A 221 2.12 -19.06 34.60
N TRP A 222 1.26 -19.88 33.99
CA TRP A 222 1.59 -20.88 32.97
C TRP A 222 2.31 -20.33 31.74
N ILE A 223 2.25 -19.02 31.48
CA ILE A 223 2.94 -18.41 30.34
C ILE A 223 4.46 -18.64 30.37
N SER A 224 5.08 -18.70 31.56
CA SER A 224 6.51 -19.00 31.66
C SER A 224 6.86 -20.41 31.18
N SER A 225 5.89 -21.33 31.24
CA SER A 225 6.04 -22.73 30.85
C SER A 225 5.59 -22.99 29.40
N LEU A 226 5.24 -21.96 28.62
CA LEU A 226 5.08 -22.05 27.15
C LEU A 226 6.45 -22.08 26.45
N ASN A 227 7.20 -23.14 26.69
CA ASN A 227 8.49 -23.39 26.06
C ASN A 227 8.74 -24.90 25.95
N TYR A 228 9.66 -25.30 25.07
CA TYR A 228 9.94 -26.71 24.77
C TYR A 228 10.32 -27.57 26.01
N LYS A 229 10.88 -26.96 27.06
CA LYS A 229 11.35 -27.70 28.25
C LYS A 229 10.20 -28.05 29.21
N GLU A 230 9.33 -27.08 29.46
CA GLU A 230 8.32 -27.14 30.52
C GLU A 230 6.89 -27.38 30.03
N PHE A 231 6.65 -27.25 28.72
CA PHE A 231 5.31 -27.41 28.16
C PHE A 231 4.75 -28.82 28.38
N ASN A 232 3.48 -28.87 28.81
CA ASN A 232 2.78 -30.10 29.13
C ASN A 232 1.26 -29.95 28.92
N ARG A 233 0.53 -31.05 29.10
CA ARG A 233 -0.93 -31.09 28.89
C ARG A 233 -1.70 -30.09 29.77
N PRO A 234 -1.44 -29.96 31.09
CA PRO A 234 -2.03 -28.89 31.90
C PRO A 234 -1.81 -27.48 31.34
N VAL A 235 -0.57 -27.13 30.97
CA VAL A 235 -0.24 -25.82 30.38
C VAL A 235 -1.01 -25.58 29.07
N ALA A 236 -1.13 -26.60 28.22
CA ALA A 236 -1.91 -26.54 26.99
C ALA A 236 -3.41 -26.27 27.27
N VAL A 237 -3.99 -26.90 28.29
CA VAL A 237 -5.38 -26.68 28.71
C VAL A 237 -5.57 -25.25 29.21
N GLU A 238 -4.67 -24.75 30.06
CA GLU A 238 -4.73 -23.37 30.56
C GLU A 238 -4.60 -22.34 29.43
N ALA A 239 -3.70 -22.58 28.47
CA ALA A 239 -3.55 -21.73 27.29
C ALA A 239 -4.83 -21.68 26.44
N LYS A 240 -5.45 -22.83 26.19
CA LYS A 240 -6.70 -22.91 25.43
C LYS A 240 -7.87 -22.24 26.17
N GLN A 241 -7.96 -22.40 27.49
CA GLN A 241 -8.96 -21.72 28.32
C GLN A 241 -8.79 -20.20 28.30
N TYR A 242 -7.55 -19.71 28.32
CA TYR A 242 -7.26 -18.29 28.14
C TYR A 242 -7.73 -17.79 26.77
N PHE A 243 -7.44 -18.52 25.69
CA PHE A 243 -7.93 -18.17 24.35
C PHE A 243 -9.46 -18.19 24.24
N ASP A 244 -10.15 -19.13 24.89
CA ASP A 244 -11.62 -19.17 24.92
C ASP A 244 -12.23 -18.00 25.71
N SER A 245 -11.55 -17.57 26.77
CA SER A 245 -11.92 -16.39 27.55
C SER A 245 -11.76 -15.10 26.73
N LEU A 246 -10.63 -14.96 26.02
CA LEU A 246 -10.40 -13.86 25.08
C LEU A 246 -11.44 -13.83 23.95
N LYS A 247 -11.74 -15.00 23.37
CA LYS A 247 -12.73 -15.13 22.29
C LYS A 247 -14.11 -14.63 22.73
N SER A 248 -14.53 -15.02 23.92
CA SER A 248 -15.79 -14.57 24.52
C SER A 248 -15.79 -13.06 24.76
N SER A 249 -14.70 -12.53 25.31
CA SER A 249 -14.53 -11.08 25.54
C SER A 249 -14.59 -10.27 24.25
N PHE A 250 -13.83 -10.67 23.22
CA PHE A 250 -13.81 -9.97 21.93
C PHE A 250 -15.15 -10.03 21.21
N ARG A 251 -15.90 -11.14 21.30
CA ARG A 251 -17.27 -11.22 20.76
C ARG A 251 -18.23 -10.26 21.46
N ILE A 252 -18.13 -10.10 22.79
CA ILE A 252 -18.93 -9.14 23.55
C ILE A 252 -18.58 -7.70 23.14
N ILE A 253 -17.29 -7.39 23.02
CA ILE A 253 -16.82 -6.08 22.57
C ILE A 253 -17.33 -5.79 21.16
N ASN A 254 -17.18 -6.74 20.23
CA ASN A 254 -17.65 -6.62 18.85
C ASN A 254 -19.16 -6.33 18.80
N ARG A 255 -19.97 -7.08 19.57
CA ARG A 255 -21.42 -6.86 19.67
C ARG A 255 -21.76 -5.46 20.18
N LYS A 256 -21.02 -4.94 21.17
CA LYS A 256 -21.20 -3.57 21.67
C LYS A 256 -20.88 -2.51 20.61
N ILE A 257 -19.86 -2.73 19.80
CA ILE A 257 -19.50 -1.82 18.69
C ILE A 257 -20.56 -1.89 17.60
N SER A 258 -21.03 -3.09 17.23
CA SER A 258 -22.14 -3.29 16.29
C SER A 258 -23.39 -2.53 16.74
N TYR A 259 -23.78 -2.61 18.01
CA TYR A 259 -24.93 -1.86 18.51
C TYR A 259 -24.77 -0.34 18.37
N ARG A 260 -23.56 0.19 18.56
CA ARG A 260 -23.29 1.62 18.37
C ARG A 260 -23.37 2.01 16.89
N ARG A 261 -22.84 1.16 16.00
CA ARG A 261 -22.96 1.33 14.55
C ARG A 261 -24.41 1.31 14.10
N ASP A 262 -25.20 0.34 14.56
CA ASP A 262 -26.62 0.21 14.22
C ASP A 262 -27.45 1.37 14.79
N SER A 263 -27.09 1.86 15.98
CA SER A 263 -27.68 3.07 16.54
C SER A 263 -27.40 4.29 15.65
N LEU A 264 -26.16 4.46 15.19
CA LEU A 264 -25.79 5.55 14.28
C LEU A 264 -26.52 5.43 12.94
N TYR A 265 -26.65 4.21 12.41
CA TYR A 265 -27.40 3.93 11.20
C TYR A 265 -28.85 4.42 11.34
N ARG A 266 -29.53 4.03 12.42
CA ARG A 266 -30.90 4.47 12.71
C ARG A 266 -30.99 5.98 12.87
N THR A 267 -30.09 6.60 13.64
CA THR A 267 -30.08 8.06 13.81
C THR A 267 -29.94 8.81 12.48
N ILE A 268 -29.10 8.33 11.56
CA ILE A 268 -28.96 8.97 10.25
C ILE A 268 -30.22 8.70 9.40
N ALA A 269 -30.70 7.46 9.36
CA ALA A 269 -31.89 7.07 8.60
C ALA A 269 -33.15 7.83 9.06
N ASP A 270 -33.36 8.01 10.37
CA ASP A 270 -34.47 8.78 10.94
C ASP A 270 -34.38 10.27 10.59
N LYS A 271 -33.15 10.81 10.48
CA LYS A 271 -32.91 12.23 10.18
C LYS A 271 -33.15 12.59 8.72
N ILE A 272 -32.75 11.74 7.78
CA ILE A 272 -32.85 12.02 6.34
C ILE A 272 -34.00 11.26 5.65
N GLY A 273 -34.62 10.32 6.35
CA GLY A 273 -35.62 9.40 5.82
C GLY A 273 -34.98 8.13 5.21
N GLU A 274 -35.62 6.99 5.43
CA GLU A 274 -35.10 5.68 5.00
C GLU A 274 -34.86 5.59 3.49
N LYS A 275 -35.76 6.15 2.68
CA LYS A 275 -35.61 6.19 1.22
C LYS A 275 -34.37 6.96 0.78
N GLU A 276 -34.11 8.11 1.38
CA GLU A 276 -32.94 8.93 1.03
C GLU A 276 -31.65 8.29 1.53
N PHE A 277 -31.70 7.60 2.67
CA PHE A 277 -30.57 6.82 3.17
C PHE A 277 -30.18 5.66 2.25
N ILE A 278 -31.16 4.91 1.73
CA ILE A 278 -30.92 3.85 0.73
C ILE A 278 -30.31 4.47 -0.52
N ARG A 279 -30.86 5.58 -1.00
CA ARG A 279 -30.35 6.30 -2.17
C ARG A 279 -28.92 6.80 -1.98
N MET A 280 -28.57 7.30 -0.78
CA MET A 280 -27.20 7.68 -0.44
C MET A 280 -26.25 6.49 -0.55
N ARG A 281 -26.66 5.31 -0.06
CA ARG A 281 -25.88 4.08 -0.17
C ARG A 281 -25.68 3.66 -1.63
N GLU A 282 -26.74 3.64 -2.43
CA GLU A 282 -26.69 3.26 -3.85
C GLU A 282 -25.78 4.17 -4.67
N ASN A 283 -25.78 5.47 -4.38
CA ASN A 283 -24.96 6.44 -5.11
C ASN A 283 -23.48 6.43 -4.68
N ASP A 284 -23.21 6.22 -3.39
CA ASP A 284 -21.87 6.50 -2.83
C ASP A 284 -21.08 5.23 -2.45
N TYR A 285 -21.72 4.06 -2.39
CA TYR A 285 -21.07 2.80 -2.02
C TYR A 285 -20.82 1.89 -3.23
N ASN A 286 -19.57 1.84 -3.68
CA ASN A 286 -19.16 0.97 -4.78
C ASN A 286 -18.85 -0.46 -4.30
N LEU A 287 -19.72 -1.41 -4.65
CA LEU A 287 -19.59 -2.82 -4.28
C LEU A 287 -18.31 -3.47 -4.82
N ASN A 288 -17.97 -3.24 -6.08
CA ASN A 288 -16.77 -3.83 -6.69
C ASN A 288 -15.51 -3.33 -5.99
N LEU A 289 -15.42 -2.02 -5.72
CA LEU A 289 -14.31 -1.46 -4.96
C LEU A 289 -14.22 -2.09 -3.57
N ALA A 290 -15.36 -2.21 -2.87
CA ALA A 290 -15.43 -2.85 -1.57
C ALA A 290 -14.89 -4.29 -1.61
N ASP A 291 -15.28 -5.08 -2.62
CA ASP A 291 -14.81 -6.46 -2.77
C ASP A 291 -13.29 -6.55 -2.97
N PHE A 292 -12.69 -5.59 -3.68
CA PHE A 292 -11.23 -5.49 -3.83
C PHE A 292 -10.53 -5.11 -2.52
N VAL A 293 -10.93 -4.02 -1.88
CA VAL A 293 -10.21 -3.48 -0.70
C VAL A 293 -10.48 -4.26 0.58
N LEU A 294 -11.59 -5.01 0.64
CA LEU A 294 -11.92 -5.94 1.72
C LEU A 294 -11.41 -7.37 1.43
N ASN A 295 -10.91 -7.60 0.22
CA ASN A 295 -10.40 -8.90 -0.21
C ASN A 295 -11.42 -10.04 0.02
N ARG A 296 -12.69 -9.80 -0.32
CA ARG A 296 -13.81 -10.71 0.00
C ARG A 296 -13.68 -12.05 -0.72
N MET A 297 -13.18 -12.04 -1.95
CA MET A 297 -13.02 -13.23 -2.81
C MET A 297 -11.90 -14.19 -2.36
N THR A 298 -10.99 -13.76 -1.48
CA THR A 298 -9.90 -14.62 -1.00
C THR A 298 -10.36 -15.53 0.14
N THR A 299 -10.06 -16.82 0.01
CA THR A 299 -10.36 -17.87 1.01
C THR A 299 -9.43 -17.78 2.22
N ASN A 300 -8.16 -17.47 2.01
CA ASN A 300 -7.16 -17.36 3.08
C ASN A 300 -7.27 -16.02 3.81
N LYS A 301 -7.97 -16.01 4.95
CA LYS A 301 -8.16 -14.83 5.82
C LYS A 301 -7.05 -14.64 6.86
N ILE A 302 -6.17 -15.63 7.00
CA ILE A 302 -5.02 -15.64 7.88
C ILE A 302 -3.83 -16.27 7.14
N PHE A 303 -2.64 -15.72 7.35
CA PHE A 303 -1.40 -16.24 6.79
C PHE A 303 -0.40 -16.52 7.91
N ASP A 304 0.18 -17.71 7.92
CA ASP A 304 1.26 -18.07 8.84
C ASP A 304 2.61 -17.63 8.24
N ALA A 305 3.27 -16.66 8.88
CA ALA A 305 4.58 -16.16 8.47
C ALA A 305 5.75 -16.92 9.12
N GLY A 306 5.46 -17.95 9.93
CA GLY A 306 6.45 -18.64 10.75
C GLY A 306 6.54 -18.02 12.15
N ASP A 307 7.01 -16.79 12.24
CA ASP A 307 7.12 -16.05 13.52
C ASP A 307 5.77 -15.58 14.08
N ARG A 308 4.76 -15.39 13.22
CA ARG A 308 3.42 -14.89 13.61
C ARG A 308 2.36 -15.16 12.56
N PHE A 309 1.11 -15.23 13.01
CA PHE A 309 -0.05 -15.07 12.13
C PHE A 309 -0.30 -13.62 11.70
N ILE A 310 -0.59 -13.45 10.41
CA ILE A 310 -0.87 -12.17 9.75
C ILE A 310 -2.32 -12.14 9.25
N GLN A 311 -3.00 -11.03 9.49
CA GLN A 311 -4.34 -10.80 8.98
C GLN A 311 -4.33 -10.58 7.45
N LYS A 312 -5.18 -11.33 6.75
CA LYS A 312 -5.44 -11.18 5.30
C LYS A 312 -6.89 -10.85 4.97
N ALA A 313 -7.77 -10.88 5.98
CA ALA A 313 -9.12 -10.37 5.92
C ALA A 313 -9.15 -8.84 5.97
N ASP A 314 -10.05 -8.26 5.19
CA ASP A 314 -10.40 -6.84 5.21
C ASP A 314 -9.20 -5.86 5.30
N PRO A 315 -8.27 -5.86 4.32
CA PRO A 315 -7.06 -5.03 4.36
C PRO A 315 -7.33 -3.54 4.66
N VAL A 316 -8.40 -2.97 4.12
CA VAL A 316 -8.78 -1.57 4.38
C VAL A 316 -9.22 -1.29 5.83
N PHE A 317 -9.61 -2.32 6.57
CA PHE A 317 -9.95 -2.25 7.98
C PHE A 317 -8.83 -2.72 8.91
N MET A 318 -7.83 -3.42 8.38
CA MET A 318 -6.68 -3.87 9.15
C MET A 318 -5.77 -2.70 9.54
N ARG A 319 -5.35 -2.66 10.81
CA ARG A 319 -4.39 -1.64 11.30
C ARG A 319 -2.98 -1.94 10.77
N PRO A 320 -2.19 -0.92 10.40
CA PRO A 320 -0.80 -1.14 9.98
C PRO A 320 0.04 -1.64 11.16
N GLU A 321 0.83 -2.69 10.94
CA GLU A 321 1.71 -3.25 11.98
C GLU A 321 3.00 -2.44 12.18
N SER A 322 3.53 -1.86 11.11
CA SER A 322 4.81 -1.15 11.15
C SER A 322 4.64 0.31 11.57
N LYS A 323 5.59 0.78 12.39
CA LYS A 323 5.68 2.15 12.90
C LYS A 323 6.66 3.03 12.12
N PHE A 324 7.11 2.58 10.95
CA PHE A 324 8.07 3.28 10.10
C PHE A 324 7.48 3.69 8.74
N GLY A 325 6.16 3.78 8.63
CA GLY A 325 5.45 4.18 7.41
C GLY A 325 5.14 3.05 6.44
N ARG A 326 5.88 1.93 6.47
CA ARG A 326 5.51 0.73 5.69
C ARG A 326 4.23 0.11 6.24
N ALA A 327 3.39 -0.44 5.37
CA ALA A 327 2.16 -1.12 5.74
C ALA A 327 1.78 -2.15 4.68
N HIS A 328 0.79 -2.98 4.99
CA HIS A 328 0.10 -3.80 4.01
C HIS A 328 -0.63 -2.91 2.99
N PHE A 329 -0.95 -3.51 1.85
CA PHE A 329 -1.66 -2.83 0.78
C PHE A 329 -3.10 -2.54 1.19
N PHE A 330 -3.58 -1.34 0.85
CA PHE A 330 -4.88 -0.79 1.23
C PHE A 330 -5.04 -0.40 2.71
N ALA A 331 -3.95 -0.34 3.50
CA ALA A 331 -4.07 0.08 4.90
C ALA A 331 -4.83 1.43 5.05
N PRO A 332 -5.69 1.59 6.07
CA PRO A 332 -6.54 2.79 6.25
C PRO A 332 -5.77 4.06 6.64
N TYR A 333 -4.58 3.87 7.19
CA TYR A 333 -3.61 4.88 7.57
C TYR A 333 -2.21 4.26 7.59
N LYS A 334 -1.19 5.11 7.60
CA LYS A 334 0.21 4.73 7.84
C LYS A 334 0.65 5.28 9.20
N GLN A 335 1.60 4.61 9.84
CA GLN A 335 2.05 4.97 11.18
C GLN A 335 3.55 5.27 11.20
N ILE A 336 3.91 6.43 11.75
CA ILE A 336 5.29 6.82 12.04
C ILE A 336 5.40 7.05 13.55
N GLY A 337 6.05 6.13 14.27
CA GLY A 337 6.10 6.14 15.73
C GLY A 337 4.69 6.08 16.34
N LYS A 338 4.24 7.20 16.93
CA LYS A 338 2.89 7.38 17.49
C LYS A 338 1.92 8.12 16.55
N LEU A 339 2.42 8.75 15.49
CA LEU A 339 1.63 9.55 14.57
C LEU A 339 0.90 8.64 13.56
N LYS A 340 -0.41 8.83 13.42
CA LYS A 340 -1.24 8.17 12.40
C LYS A 340 -1.57 9.15 11.30
N ILE A 341 -1.11 8.85 10.09
CA ILE A 341 -1.31 9.70 8.91
C ILE A 341 -2.26 8.96 7.96
N GLY A 342 -3.34 9.62 7.53
CA GLY A 342 -4.27 9.04 6.56
C GLY A 342 -3.57 8.64 5.26
N THR A 343 -4.01 7.54 4.65
CA THR A 343 -3.35 6.96 3.47
C THR A 343 -3.27 7.92 2.28
N LEU A 344 -4.31 8.72 2.03
CA LEU A 344 -4.28 9.77 1.01
C LEU A 344 -3.07 10.71 1.20
N LEU A 345 -2.98 11.34 2.37
CA LEU A 345 -1.95 12.33 2.67
C LEU A 345 -0.55 11.69 2.65
N PHE A 346 -0.39 10.53 3.29
CA PHE A 346 0.90 9.85 3.31
C PHE A 346 1.37 9.50 1.90
N ASN A 347 0.50 8.90 1.09
CA ASN A 347 0.86 8.45 -0.26
C ASN A 347 1.17 9.63 -1.17
N VAL A 348 0.41 10.73 -1.09
CA VAL A 348 0.72 11.97 -1.82
C VAL A 348 2.09 12.53 -1.41
N ILE A 349 2.41 12.57 -0.11
CA ILE A 349 3.73 13.00 0.37
C ILE A 349 4.84 12.13 -0.22
N VAL A 350 4.69 10.81 -0.24
CA VAL A 350 5.67 9.91 -0.84
C VAL A 350 5.86 10.20 -2.33
N ILE A 351 4.78 10.41 -3.08
CA ILE A 351 4.87 10.79 -4.50
C ILE A 351 5.67 12.10 -4.67
N TRP A 352 5.45 13.09 -3.80
CA TRP A 352 6.22 14.34 -3.82
C TRP A 352 7.69 14.17 -3.44
N ILE A 353 8.02 13.25 -2.51
CA ILE A 353 9.41 12.87 -2.23
C ILE A 353 10.06 12.24 -3.48
N MET A 354 9.32 11.41 -4.22
CA MET A 354 9.79 10.83 -5.48
C MET A 354 10.00 11.91 -6.55
N ILE A 355 9.09 12.87 -6.67
CA ILE A 355 9.22 14.04 -7.57
C ILE A 355 10.47 14.85 -7.22
N PHE A 356 10.67 15.14 -5.93
CA PHE A 356 11.86 15.86 -5.46
C PHE A 356 13.15 15.09 -5.79
N THR A 357 13.15 13.77 -5.60
CA THR A 357 14.28 12.92 -5.97
C THR A 357 14.57 13.01 -7.46
N LEU A 358 13.54 12.94 -8.32
CA LEU A 358 13.68 13.08 -9.76
C LEU A 358 14.13 14.49 -10.18
N PHE A 359 13.75 15.53 -9.44
CA PHE A 359 14.25 16.87 -9.65
C PHE A 359 15.76 16.95 -9.39
N VAL A 360 16.23 16.37 -8.28
CA VAL A 360 17.67 16.29 -7.97
C VAL A 360 18.43 15.50 -9.04
N THR A 361 17.91 14.35 -9.48
CA THR A 361 18.56 13.55 -10.54
C THR A 361 18.63 14.31 -11.86
N LEU A 362 17.58 15.07 -12.20
CA LEU A 362 17.53 15.91 -13.39
C LEU A 362 18.54 17.07 -13.30
N TYR A 363 18.56 17.78 -12.17
CA TYR A 363 19.44 18.92 -11.94
C TYR A 363 20.92 18.57 -12.15
N TYR A 364 21.34 17.40 -11.67
CA TYR A 364 22.72 16.94 -11.80
C TYR A 364 22.98 16.06 -13.04
N ASN A 365 21.98 15.85 -13.91
CA ASN A 365 22.07 14.95 -15.08
C ASN A 365 22.53 13.52 -14.72
N LEU A 366 22.04 12.96 -13.61
CA LEU A 366 22.48 11.63 -13.14
C LEU A 366 22.22 10.55 -14.19
N LEU A 367 21.05 10.56 -14.84
CA LEU A 367 20.72 9.55 -15.85
C LEU A 367 21.70 9.58 -17.03
N LYS A 368 22.04 10.78 -17.53
CA LYS A 368 23.03 10.94 -18.61
C LYS A 368 24.40 10.40 -18.21
N ARG A 369 24.85 10.70 -16.98
CA ARG A 369 26.14 10.23 -16.45
C ARG A 369 26.14 8.72 -16.27
N PHE A 370 25.05 8.15 -15.78
CA PHE A 370 24.88 6.71 -15.60
C PHE A 370 24.92 5.96 -16.95
N ILE A 371 24.22 6.46 -17.97
CA ILE A 371 24.27 5.86 -19.32
C ILE A 371 25.70 5.93 -19.88
N ALA A 372 26.39 7.06 -19.78
CA ALA A 372 27.78 7.19 -20.23
C ALA A 372 28.73 6.23 -19.48
N PHE A 373 28.50 6.02 -18.18
CA PHE A 373 29.24 5.04 -17.39
C PHE A 373 28.99 3.60 -17.87
N LEU A 374 27.73 3.21 -18.12
CA LEU A 374 27.41 1.89 -18.68
C LEU A 374 28.05 1.67 -20.05
N GLU A 375 28.09 2.69 -20.91
CA GLU A 375 28.79 2.64 -22.19
C GLU A 375 30.30 2.42 -22.01
N SER A 376 30.90 3.07 -21.00
CA SER A 376 32.34 2.94 -20.71
C SER A 376 32.74 1.52 -20.24
N LEU A 377 31.82 0.78 -19.62
CA LEU A 377 32.06 -0.56 -19.11
C LEU A 377 32.22 -1.64 -20.20
N LYS A 378 31.98 -1.32 -21.48
CA LYS A 378 32.11 -2.25 -22.63
C LYS A 378 31.52 -3.65 -22.40
N LEU A 379 30.43 -3.77 -21.63
CA LEU A 379 29.82 -5.05 -21.31
C LEU A 379 29.36 -5.78 -22.61
N PRO A 380 29.67 -7.08 -22.79
CA PRO A 380 29.38 -7.80 -24.03
C PRO A 380 27.89 -7.86 -24.37
N ILE A 381 26.99 -7.77 -23.39
CA ILE A 381 25.53 -7.71 -23.60
C ILE A 381 25.09 -6.37 -24.23
N LEU A 382 25.76 -5.26 -23.87
CA LEU A 382 25.51 -3.93 -24.44
C LEU A 382 26.07 -3.77 -25.86
N ARG A 383 27.00 -4.63 -26.30
CA ARG A 383 27.51 -4.62 -27.69
C ARG A 383 26.49 -5.13 -28.72
N LYS A 384 25.52 -5.94 -28.28
CA LYS A 384 24.42 -6.46 -29.12
C LYS A 384 23.20 -5.52 -29.05
N PHE A 385 22.80 -5.09 -27.86
CA PHE A 385 21.69 -4.13 -27.69
C PHE A 385 22.03 -2.68 -28.10
N GLY A 386 23.28 -2.25 -27.93
CA GLY A 386 23.72 -0.89 -28.27
C GLY A 386 23.91 -0.66 -29.76
N ARG A 387 23.95 -1.71 -30.59
CA ARG A 387 23.99 -1.55 -32.06
C ARG A 387 22.60 -1.34 -32.66
N ASP A 388 21.58 -2.01 -32.12
CA ASP A 388 20.22 -1.95 -32.66
C ASP A 388 19.39 -0.76 -32.13
N LEU A 389 19.77 -0.15 -31.00
CA LEU A 389 19.17 1.09 -30.48
C LEU A 389 19.75 2.38 -31.11
N LEU A 390 20.82 2.26 -31.90
CA LEU A 390 21.61 3.38 -32.42
C LEU A 390 21.81 3.37 -33.94
N GLN A 391 21.13 2.48 -34.67
CA GLN A 391 20.98 2.60 -36.12
C GLN A 391 19.49 2.68 -36.44
N PHE A 392 19.00 3.92 -36.47
CA PHE A 392 17.96 4.53 -37.32
C PHE A 392 17.28 5.68 -36.58
#